data_AF-A0A3M0SCE7-F1
#
_entry.id   AF-A0A3M0SCE7-F1
#
_cell.length_a   1.000
_cell.length_b   1.000
_cell.length_c   1.000
_cell.angle_alpha   90.00
_cell.angle_beta   90.00
_cell.angle_gamma   90.00
#
_symmetry.space_group_name_H-M   'P 1'
#
loop_
_entity.id
_entity.type
_entity.pdbx_description
1 polymer ?
#
loop_
_entity_poly.entity_id
_entity_poly.type
_entity_poly.pdbx_seq_one_letter_code
_entity_poly.pdbx_strand_id
1 'polypeptide(L)'
;MRHAYLIIAHNNWMQLKLLIQLLDNRNNDIYIHIDRKAYGYNIEELENLTLYSNVKVYSVFKNYWGSYNLVKIEIFLLNKAIKCNYSYYHLFSGMDLPIKSQRYIQKFFEKNKGKEFIHFVTDIRLNTDIEIWRRSA
;
A
#
# COMPACT_ATOMS: atom_id res chain seq x y z
N MET A 1 -3.97 0.14 -17.14
CA MET A 1 -3.06 1.29 -16.81
C MET A 1 -1.99 0.79 -15.83
N ARG A 2 -0.85 1.45 -15.61
CA ARG A 2 0.15 0.93 -14.64
C ARG A 2 -0.04 1.49 -13.22
N HIS A 3 0.04 0.63 -12.21
CA HIS A 3 -0.22 0.95 -10.80
C HIS A 3 1.01 0.61 -9.93
N ALA A 4 1.32 1.45 -8.96
CA ALA A 4 2.27 1.14 -7.89
C ALA A 4 1.55 0.95 -6.56
N TYR A 5 1.79 -0.17 -5.89
CA TYR A 5 1.32 -0.43 -4.55
C TYR A 5 2.46 -0.22 -3.56
N LEU A 6 2.32 0.75 -2.67
CA LEU A 6 3.29 1.11 -1.64
C LEU A 6 2.80 0.51 -0.32
N ILE A 7 3.46 -0.54 0.15
CA ILE A 7 3.03 -1.32 1.33
C ILE A 7 3.97 -1.06 2.49
N ILE A 8 3.43 -0.68 3.65
CA ILE A 8 4.18 -0.56 4.90
C ILE A 8 3.78 -1.72 5.83
N ALA A 9 4.71 -2.64 6.07
CA ALA A 9 4.49 -3.85 6.86
C ALA A 9 5.42 -3.90 8.08
N HIS A 10 4.99 -4.60 9.13
CA HIS A 10 5.79 -4.76 10.35
C HIS A 10 5.64 -6.14 11.01
N ASN A 11 4.64 -6.94 10.63
CA ASN A 11 4.37 -8.28 11.14
C ASN A 11 3.41 -9.05 10.20
N ASN A 12 2.93 -10.20 10.67
CA ASN A 12 1.94 -11.07 10.02
C ASN A 12 2.24 -11.40 8.55
N TRP A 13 3.33 -12.14 8.36
CA TRP A 13 3.89 -12.43 7.04
C TRP A 13 2.95 -13.24 6.15
N MET A 14 2.08 -14.08 6.71
CA MET A 14 1.10 -14.82 5.92
C MET A 14 0.10 -13.88 5.25
N GLN A 15 -0.37 -12.86 5.97
CA GLN A 15 -1.28 -11.87 5.42
C GLN A 15 -0.58 -10.98 4.38
N LEU A 16 0.67 -10.58 4.64
CA LEU A 16 1.46 -9.85 3.65
C LEU A 16 1.67 -10.66 2.36
N LYS A 17 2.00 -11.96 2.48
CA LYS A 17 2.14 -12.87 1.33
C LYS A 17 0.84 -12.95 0.53
N LEU A 18 -0.29 -13.10 1.22
CA LEU A 18 -1.61 -13.12 0.59
C LEU A 18 -1.91 -11.80 -0.13
N LEU A 19 -1.64 -10.66 0.50
CA LEU A 19 -1.81 -9.34 -0.11
C LEU A 19 -0.98 -9.22 -1.40
N ILE A 20 0.31 -9.57 -1.36
CA ILE A 20 1.21 -9.53 -2.51
C ILE A 20 0.65 -10.35 -3.68
N GLN A 21 0.20 -11.58 -3.40
CA GLN A 21 -0.37 -12.47 -4.42
C GLN A 21 -1.69 -11.95 -4.99
N LEU A 22 -2.57 -11.37 -4.15
CA LEU A 22 -3.83 -10.77 -4.61
C LEU A 22 -3.62 -9.50 -5.45
N LEU A 23 -2.47 -8.84 -5.32
CA LEU A 23 -2.06 -7.69 -6.11
C LEU A 23 -1.31 -8.07 -7.40
N ASP A 24 -0.96 -9.34 -7.60
CA ASP A 24 -0.19 -9.79 -8.76
C ASP A 24 -0.93 -9.52 -10.08
N ASN A 25 -0.33 -8.69 -10.93
CA ASN A 25 -0.86 -8.34 -12.24
C ASN A 25 0.24 -7.75 -13.12
N ARG A 26 0.19 -8.01 -14.43
CA ARG A 26 1.15 -7.46 -15.42
C ARG A 26 1.25 -5.93 -15.42
N ASN A 27 0.22 -5.26 -14.91
CA ASN A 27 0.14 -3.81 -14.87
C ASN A 27 0.47 -3.22 -13.48
N ASN A 28 0.87 -4.03 -12.52
CA ASN A 28 1.13 -3.61 -11.16
C ASN A 28 2.60 -3.82 -10.81
N ASP A 29 3.16 -2.94 -10.01
CA ASP A 29 4.41 -3.18 -9.30
C ASP A 29 4.21 -2.88 -7.82
N ILE A 30 4.98 -3.56 -6.98
CA ILE A 30 4.78 -3.57 -5.53
C ILE A 30 6.08 -3.16 -4.85
N TYR A 31 6.00 -2.13 -4.02
CA TYR A 31 7.11 -1.57 -3.26
C TYR A 31 6.78 -1.71 -1.78
N ILE A 32 7.58 -2.49 -1.06
CA ILE A 32 7.29 -2.85 0.32
C ILE A 32 8.37 -2.28 1.21
N HIS A 33 7.98 -1.55 2.25
CA HIS A 33 8.84 -1.24 3.38
C HIS A 33 8.45 -2.13 4.56
N ILE A 34 9.42 -2.88 5.08
CA ILE A 34 9.29 -3.66 6.30
C ILE A 34 10.03 -2.93 7.42
N ASP A 35 9.36 -2.72 8.55
CA ASP A 35 9.97 -2.12 9.75
C ASP A 35 11.30 -2.78 10.06
N ARG A 36 12.36 -1.98 10.20
CA ARG A 36 13.72 -2.44 10.53
C ARG A 36 13.81 -3.23 11.84
N LYS A 37 12.82 -3.09 12.75
CA LYS A 37 12.74 -3.88 13.98
C LYS A 37 12.14 -5.28 13.77
N ALA A 38 11.49 -5.52 12.64
CA ALA A 38 10.80 -6.78 12.39
C ALA A 38 11.78 -7.92 12.11
N TYR A 39 11.35 -9.15 12.40
CA TYR A 39 12.12 -10.37 12.20
C TYR A 39 11.22 -11.50 11.69
N GLY A 40 11.82 -12.59 11.20
CA GLY A 40 11.08 -13.77 10.75
C GLY A 40 10.46 -13.66 9.35
N TYR A 41 11.01 -12.80 8.48
CA TYR A 41 10.64 -12.71 7.07
C TYR A 41 11.87 -13.00 6.19
N ASN A 42 11.62 -13.40 4.95
CA ASN A 42 12.65 -13.60 3.94
C ASN A 42 12.38 -12.66 2.76
N ILE A 43 13.34 -11.80 2.43
CA ILE A 43 13.19 -10.81 1.35
C ILE A 43 13.08 -11.50 0.00
N GLU A 44 13.97 -12.45 -0.30
CA GLU A 44 13.97 -13.18 -1.56
C GLU A 44 12.67 -13.96 -1.75
N GLU A 45 12.13 -14.55 -0.69
CA GLU A 45 10.82 -15.19 -0.74
C GLU A 45 9.74 -14.20 -1.17
N LEU A 46 9.65 -13.05 -0.49
CA LEU A 46 8.64 -12.02 -0.78
C LEU A 46 8.78 -11.45 -2.20
N GLU A 47 10.01 -11.25 -2.67
CA GLU A 47 10.29 -10.72 -4.00
C GLU A 47 9.92 -11.70 -5.13
N ASN A 48 9.89 -13.00 -4.85
CA ASN A 48 9.57 -14.05 -5.81
C ASN A 48 8.13 -14.62 -5.68
N LEU A 49 7.24 -13.97 -4.93
CA LEU A 49 5.85 -14.45 -4.76
C LEU A 49 4.95 -14.25 -5.98
N THR A 50 5.34 -13.39 -6.90
CA THR A 50 4.51 -12.93 -8.01
C THR A 50 5.02 -13.47 -9.33
N LEU A 51 4.10 -13.77 -10.25
CA LEU A 51 4.44 -14.18 -11.61
C LEU A 51 4.59 -12.98 -12.54
N TYR A 52 3.91 -11.86 -12.25
CA TYR A 52 3.82 -10.73 -13.16
C TYR A 52 4.33 -9.42 -12.57
N SER A 53 3.95 -9.10 -11.33
CA SER A 53 4.36 -7.86 -10.68
C SER A 53 5.83 -7.90 -10.29
N ASN A 54 6.55 -6.78 -10.45
CA ASN A 54 7.86 -6.63 -9.83
C ASN A 54 7.68 -6.25 -8.35
N VAL A 55 8.28 -7.01 -7.45
CA VAL A 55 8.25 -6.76 -6.01
C VAL A 55 9.62 -6.29 -5.55
N LYS A 56 9.68 -5.18 -4.82
CA LYS A 56 10.91 -4.66 -4.22
C LYS A 56 10.72 -4.43 -2.74
N VAL A 57 11.57 -5.04 -1.92
CA VAL A 57 11.47 -4.95 -0.46
C VAL A 57 12.60 -4.10 0.12
N TYR A 58 12.26 -3.24 1.07
CA TYR A 58 13.18 -2.33 1.75
C TYR A 58 13.02 -2.42 3.26
N SER A 59 14.11 -2.30 4.02
CA SER A 59 14.06 -2.27 5.50
C SER A 59 15.01 -1.21 6.07
N VAL A 60 14.72 0.06 5.78
CA VAL A 60 15.61 1.20 6.12
C VAL A 60 15.24 1.85 7.46
N PHE A 61 13.96 2.17 7.64
CA PHE A 61 13.47 2.93 8.79
C PHE A 61 12.79 2.04 9.84
N LYS A 62 12.77 2.53 11.08
CA LYS A 62 11.98 1.94 12.17
C LYS A 62 10.59 2.59 12.19
N ASN A 63 9.53 1.78 12.25
CA ASN A 63 8.17 2.30 12.36
C ASN A 63 7.85 2.60 13.83
N TYR A 64 7.35 3.81 14.09
CA TYR A 64 6.78 4.18 15.38
C TYR A 64 5.42 4.80 15.11
N TRP A 65 4.39 4.26 15.76
CA TRP A 65 3.02 4.72 15.65
C TRP A 65 2.93 6.22 15.95
N GLY A 66 2.22 6.96 15.08
CA GLY A 66 2.03 8.41 15.20
C GLY A 66 3.29 9.26 14.98
N SER A 67 4.42 8.66 14.61
CA SER A 67 5.67 9.41 14.44
C SER A 67 5.87 9.90 13.01
N TYR A 68 6.68 10.96 12.89
CA TYR A 68 7.17 11.47 11.61
C TYR A 68 7.94 10.42 10.77
N ASN A 69 8.40 9.32 11.37
CA ASN A 69 9.07 8.27 10.59
C ASN A 69 8.11 7.57 9.62
N LEU A 70 6.80 7.51 9.90
CA LEU A 70 5.84 6.93 8.97
C LEU A 70 5.77 7.75 7.67
N VAL A 71 5.71 9.08 7.80
CA VAL A 71 5.78 10.01 6.66
C VAL A 71 7.08 9.84 5.87
N LYS A 72 8.22 9.65 6.55
CA LYS A 72 9.50 9.38 5.86
C LYS A 72 9.47 8.08 5.07
N ILE A 73 8.83 7.03 5.60
CA ILE A 73 8.68 5.75 4.92
C ILE A 73 7.81 5.91 3.67
N GLU A 74 6.67 6.61 3.78
CA GLU A 74 5.78 6.88 2.65
C GLU A 74 6.51 7.64 1.53
N ILE A 75 7.20 8.74 1.87
CA ILE A 75 8.00 9.52 0.92
C ILE A 75 9.12 8.67 0.31
N PHE A 76 9.77 7.81 1.11
CA PHE A 76 10.80 6.91 0.62
C PHE A 76 10.25 5.94 -0.43
N LEU A 77 9.13 5.27 -0.14
CA LEU A 77 8.49 4.35 -1.09
C LEU A 77 8.04 5.07 -2.36
N LEU A 78 7.45 6.26 -2.22
CA LEU A 78 7.04 7.08 -3.35
C LEU A 78 8.24 7.43 -4.25
N ASN A 79 9.37 7.85 -3.66
CA ASN A 79 10.60 8.15 -4.40
C ASN A 79 11.21 6.93 -5.10
N LYS A 80 11.00 5.72 -4.57
CA LYS A 80 11.41 4.48 -5.26
C LYS A 80 10.50 4.20 -6.46
N ALA A 81 9.19 4.36 -6.29
CA ALA A 81 8.20 4.06 -7.30
C ALA A 81 8.12 5.11 -8.41
N ILE A 82 8.35 6.40 -8.13
CA ILE A 82 8.19 7.46 -9.13
C ILE A 82 9.10 7.31 -10.35
N LYS A 83 10.22 6.58 -10.19
CA LYS A 83 11.17 6.26 -11.26
C LYS A 83 10.57 5.47 -12.43
N CYS A 84 9.40 4.85 -12.25
CA CYS A 84 8.76 4.02 -13.26
C CYS A 84 7.45 4.62 -13.82
N ASN A 85 7.13 5.89 -13.52
CA ASN A 85 6.02 6.67 -14.10
C ASN A 85 4.67 5.93 -14.11
N TYR A 86 4.15 5.57 -12.93
CA TYR A 86 2.84 4.91 -12.81
C TYR A 86 1.70 5.90 -12.98
N SER A 87 0.53 5.40 -13.38
CA SER A 87 -0.70 6.21 -13.46
C SER A 87 -1.34 6.43 -12.09
N TYR A 88 -1.17 5.48 -11.17
CA TYR A 88 -1.75 5.51 -9.83
C TYR A 88 -0.77 4.93 -8.79
N TYR A 89 -0.75 5.55 -7.62
CA TYR A 89 0.02 5.13 -6.46
C TYR A 89 -0.95 4.85 -5.31
N HIS A 90 -0.87 3.66 -4.73
CA HIS A 90 -1.78 3.20 -3.68
C HIS A 90 -0.98 2.95 -2.41
N LEU A 91 -1.34 3.60 -1.30
CA LEU A 91 -0.69 3.39 0.00
C LEU A 91 -1.48 2.38 0.82
N PHE A 92 -0.80 1.32 1.27
CA PHE A 92 -1.37 0.17 1.97
C PHE A 92 -0.55 -0.11 3.24
N SER A 93 -1.21 -0.61 4.26
CA SER A 93 -0.57 -1.37 5.33
C SER A 93 -0.39 -2.83 4.91
N GLY A 94 0.53 -3.55 5.55
CA GLY A 94 0.70 -5.00 5.34
C GLY A 94 -0.49 -5.85 5.78
N MET A 95 -1.50 -5.24 6.42
CA MET A 95 -2.70 -5.90 6.92
C MET A 95 -3.93 -5.65 6.02
N ASP A 96 -3.80 -4.80 5.00
CA ASP A 96 -4.91 -4.55 4.08
C ASP A 96 -5.11 -5.74 3.12
N LEU A 97 -6.33 -5.89 2.60
CA LEU A 97 -6.66 -6.85 1.55
C LEU A 97 -7.63 -6.24 0.54
N PRO A 98 -7.42 -6.45 -0.77
CA PRO A 98 -8.36 -5.97 -1.78
C PRO A 98 -9.66 -6.79 -1.73
N ILE A 99 -10.79 -6.10 -1.66
CA ILE A 99 -12.13 -6.72 -1.70
C ILE A 99 -12.69 -6.87 -3.13
N LYS A 100 -11.94 -6.41 -4.14
CA LYS A 100 -12.28 -6.51 -5.57
C LYS A 100 -11.09 -7.07 -6.33
N SER A 101 -11.36 -7.76 -7.44
CA SER A 101 -10.32 -8.34 -8.29
C SER A 101 -9.50 -7.26 -9.00
N GLN A 102 -8.27 -7.60 -9.40
CA GLN A 102 -7.40 -6.70 -10.17
C GLN A 102 -8.06 -6.23 -11.47
N ARG A 103 -8.83 -7.10 -12.15
CA ARG A 103 -9.61 -6.72 -13.33
C ARG A 103 -10.64 -5.63 -13.03
N TYR A 104 -11.33 -5.72 -11.89
CA TYR A 104 -12.28 -4.69 -11.47
C TYR A 104 -11.56 -3.37 -11.18
N ILE A 105 -10.48 -3.43 -10.40
CA ILE A 105 -9.67 -2.26 -10.02
C ILE A 105 -9.16 -1.53 -11.26
N GLN A 106 -8.57 -2.26 -12.22
CA GLN A 106 -8.09 -1.67 -13.48
C GLN A 106 -9.20 -0.96 -14.24
N LYS A 107 -10.37 -1.59 -14.43
CA LYS A 107 -11.51 -0.96 -15.10
C LYS A 107 -12.03 0.28 -14.37
N PHE A 108 -12.04 0.26 -13.04
CA PHE A 108 -12.47 1.40 -12.22
C PHE A 108 -11.56 2.61 -12.46
N PHE A 109 -10.25 2.41 -12.43
CA PHE A 109 -9.28 3.49 -12.64
C PHE A 109 -9.21 3.94 -14.10
N GLU A 110 -9.43 3.06 -15.07
CA GLU A 110 -9.58 3.43 -16.49
C GLU A 110 -10.77 4.36 -16.71
N LYS A 111 -11.92 4.02 -16.12
CA LYS A 111 -13.13 4.86 -16.22
C LYS A 111 -12.96 6.23 -15.54
N ASN A 112 -12.07 6.33 -14.54
CA ASN A 112 -11.86 7.53 -13.74
C ASN A 112 -10.46 8.13 -13.92
N LYS A 113 -9.84 7.91 -15.08
CA LYS A 113 -8.49 8.37 -15.39
C LYS A 113 -8.32 9.87 -15.09
N GLY A 114 -7.22 10.20 -14.40
CA GLY A 114 -6.85 11.58 -14.06
C GLY A 114 -7.47 12.11 -12.77
N LYS A 115 -8.30 11.32 -12.07
CA LYS A 115 -8.82 11.67 -10.73
C LYS A 115 -7.98 11.05 -9.63
N GLU A 116 -7.88 11.76 -8.51
CA GLU A 116 -7.30 11.24 -7.26
C GLU A 116 -8.41 10.80 -6.29
N PHE A 117 -8.12 9.78 -5.49
CA PHE A 117 -9.08 9.18 -4.55
C PHE A 117 -8.50 9.20 -3.15
N ILE A 118 -8.76 10.30 -2.44
CA ILE A 118 -8.29 10.51 -1.07
C ILE A 118 -9.51 10.85 -0.22
N HIS A 119 -9.65 10.17 0.91
CA HIS A 119 -10.70 10.50 1.88
C HIS A 119 -10.20 11.59 2.83
N PHE A 120 -10.98 12.65 2.97
CA PHE A 120 -10.80 13.67 3.99
C PHE A 120 -12.12 13.83 4.75
N VAL A 121 -12.01 14.07 6.05
CA VAL A 121 -13.14 14.31 6.92
C VAL A 121 -13.20 15.81 7.21
N THR A 122 -14.39 16.39 7.14
CA THR A 122 -14.64 17.77 7.57
C THR A 122 -15.23 17.76 8.98
N ASP A 123 -15.06 18.85 9.72
CA ASP A 123 -15.63 19.00 11.09
C ASP A 123 -17.14 18.76 11.13
N ILE A 124 -17.84 19.16 10.06
CA ILE A 124 -19.28 18.90 9.91
C ILE A 124 -19.56 17.39 9.89
N ARG A 125 -18.76 16.62 9.14
CA ARG A 125 -18.93 15.16 9.05
C ARG A 125 -18.56 14.44 10.34
N LEU A 126 -17.55 14.90 11.09
CA LEU A 126 -17.20 14.36 12.41
C LEU A 126 -18.39 14.38 13.37
N ASN A 127 -19.17 15.45 13.33
CA ASN A 127 -20.30 15.66 14.23
C ASN A 127 -21.61 15.00 13.78
N THR A 128 -21.70 14.57 12.51
CA THR A 128 -22.93 14.00 11.94
C THR A 128 -22.83 12.52 11.59
N ASP A 129 -21.62 11.97 11.46
CA ASP A 129 -21.40 10.57 11.07
C ASP A 129 -20.83 9.76 12.24
N ILE A 130 -21.66 8.85 12.76
CA ILE A 130 -21.37 8.12 14.00
C ILE A 130 -20.20 7.14 13.84
N GLU A 131 -19.94 6.65 12.63
CA GLU A 131 -18.80 5.76 12.35
C GLU A 131 -17.49 6.53 12.30
N ILE A 132 -17.54 7.78 11.82
CA ILE A 132 -16.37 8.66 11.81
C ILE A 132 -16.04 9.08 13.25
N TRP A 133 -17.04 9.45 14.05
CA TRP A 133 -16.85 9.81 15.46
C TRP A 133 -16.20 8.66 16.26
N ARG A 134 -16.70 7.43 16.09
CA ARG A 134 -16.16 6.22 16.75
C ARG A 134 -14.68 5.94 16.48
N ARG A 135 -14.16 6.35 15.33
CA ARG A 135 -12.76 6.12 14.93
C ARG A 135 -11.82 7.25 15.33
N SER A 136 -12.37 8.40 15.72
CA SER A 136 -11.64 9.65 15.95
C SER A 136 -11.54 10.03 17.43
N ALA A 137 -12.34 9.39 18.30
CA ALA A 137 -12.33 9.52 19.76
C ALA A 137 -11.48 8.43 20.42
#